data_AF-A0A370X5G8-F1
#
_entry.id   AF-A0A370X5G8-F1
#
_cell.length_a   1.000
_cell.length_b   1.000
_cell.length_c   1.000
_cell.angle_alpha   90.00
_cell.angle_beta   90.00
_cell.angle_gamma   90.00
#
_symmetry.space_group_name_H-M   'P 1'
#
loop_
_entity.id
_entity.type
_entity.pdbx_description
1 polymer ?
#
loop_
_entity_poly.entity_id
_entity_poly.type
_entity_poly.pdbx_seq_one_letter_code
_entity_poly.pdbx_strand_id
1 'polypeptide(L)'
;MNEFEWLRQMRELNQPVAPRNDLWARIDAALDENAAPVQAAAPAPIKRARHRHLWAMAAGFAAVAVLAGGVVWRMHAIPQNPPSGPITAQIDTSPWKPNDPRLAGAALELGAARMELQQAMQQAPDSPALQRLLQRTDAQQARLRELEKQAG
;
A
#
# COMPACT_ATOMS: atom_id res chain seq x y z
N MET A 1 24.95 29.46 -0.11
CA MET A 1 24.21 28.97 1.08
C MET A 1 25.24 28.36 2.03
N ASN A 2 25.27 28.73 3.30
CA ASN A 2 26.29 28.29 4.27
C ASN A 2 25.87 26.95 4.91
N GLU A 3 26.81 26.03 5.20
CA GLU A 3 26.52 24.71 5.79
C GLU A 3 25.80 24.82 7.14
N PHE A 4 26.14 25.86 7.91
CA PHE A 4 25.48 26.16 9.18
C PHE A 4 23.99 26.50 9.02
N GLU A 5 23.61 27.17 7.94
CA GLU A 5 22.20 27.46 7.64
C GLU A 5 21.44 26.16 7.35
N TRP A 6 22.05 25.24 6.60
CA TRP A 6 21.46 23.95 6.29
C TRP A 6 21.29 23.08 7.54
N LEU A 7 22.30 23.01 8.40
CA LEU A 7 22.22 22.27 9.67
C LEU A 7 21.16 22.86 10.62
N ARG A 8 21.00 24.18 10.62
CA ARG A 8 19.95 24.86 11.40
C ARG A 8 18.56 24.52 10.87
N GLN A 9 18.38 24.56 9.56
CA GLN A 9 17.11 24.25 8.91
C GLN A 9 16.72 22.77 9.15
N MET A 10 17.65 21.84 8.98
CA MET A 10 17.44 20.42 9.28
C MET A 10 17.04 20.18 10.74
N ARG A 11 17.58 20.97 11.68
CA ARG A 11 17.21 20.89 13.09
C ARG A 11 15.82 21.45 13.38
N GLU A 12 15.42 22.51 12.68
CA GLU A 12 14.09 23.12 12.80
C GLU A 12 12.99 22.19 12.29
N LEU A 13 13.25 21.48 11.19
CA LEU A 13 12.36 20.45 10.63
C LEU A 13 12.14 19.26 11.57
N ASN A 14 13.10 18.94 12.44
CA ASN A 14 13.02 17.83 13.39
C ASN A 14 12.41 18.24 14.76
N GLN A 15 11.89 19.46 14.89
CA GLN A 15 11.22 19.83 16.14
C GLN A 15 9.82 19.21 16.22
N PRO A 16 9.43 18.69 17.40
CA PRO A 16 8.09 18.18 17.62
C PRO A 16 7.08 19.33 17.54
N VAL A 17 6.30 19.37 16.46
CA VAL A 17 5.18 20.31 16.31
C VAL A 17 3.92 19.66 16.87
N ALA A 18 3.39 20.20 17.96
CA ALA A 18 2.09 19.80 18.46
C ALA A 18 0.98 20.30 17.51
N PRO A 19 0.00 19.47 17.14
CA PRO A 19 -1.13 19.91 16.34
C PRO A 19 -1.91 21.00 17.09
N ARG A 20 -2.33 22.04 16.37
CA ARG A 20 -3.01 23.22 16.94
C ARG A 20 -4.34 22.88 17.63
N ASN A 21 -4.97 21.79 17.21
CA ASN A 21 -6.21 21.26 17.78
C ASN A 21 -6.00 19.80 18.14
N ASP A 22 -6.59 19.37 19.25
CA ASP A 22 -6.68 17.95 19.57
C ASP A 22 -7.57 17.25 18.54
N LEU A 23 -6.99 16.32 17.79
CA LEU A 23 -7.67 15.55 16.75
C LEU A 23 -8.31 14.28 17.33
N TRP A 24 -7.90 13.83 18.52
CA TRP A 24 -8.40 12.60 19.13
C TRP A 24 -9.89 12.70 19.45
N ALA A 25 -10.33 13.81 20.03
CA ALA A 25 -11.75 14.04 20.30
C ALA A 25 -12.64 13.96 19.04
N ARG A 26 -12.12 14.36 17.87
CA ARG A 26 -12.85 14.24 16.59
C ARG A 26 -12.83 12.83 16.03
N ILE A 27 -11.74 12.10 16.23
CA ILE A 27 -11.61 10.70 15.80
C ILE A 27 -12.54 9.82 16.65
N ASP A 28 -12.56 10.01 17.96
CA ASP A 28 -13.48 9.30 18.87
C ASP A 28 -14.94 9.56 18.48
N ALA A 29 -15.33 10.82 18.25
CA ALA A 29 -16.68 11.14 17.82
C ALA A 29 -17.05 10.48 16.47
N ALA A 30 -16.11 10.41 15.51
CA ALA A 30 -16.33 9.77 14.23
C ALA A 30 -16.40 8.23 14.33
N LEU A 31 -15.69 7.64 15.29
CA LEU A 31 -15.77 6.21 15.58
C LEU A 31 -17.10 5.86 16.25
N ASP A 32 -17.55 6.68 17.21
CA ASP A 32 -18.84 6.51 17.89
C ASP A 32 -20.02 6.67 16.92
N GLU A 33 -19.97 7.60 15.97
CA GLU A 33 -21.00 7.78 14.95
C GLU A 33 -21.08 6.59 13.98
N ASN A 34 -19.96 5.92 13.69
CA ASN A 34 -19.94 4.69 12.90
C ASN A 34 -20.29 3.43 13.72
N ALA A 35 -20.09 3.46 15.03
CA ALA A 35 -20.40 2.36 15.95
C ALA A 35 -21.85 2.36 16.41
N ALA A 36 -22.55 3.50 16.31
CA ALA A 36 -23.95 3.58 16.66
C ALA A 36 -24.80 2.70 15.72
N PRO A 37 -25.51 1.67 16.24
CA PRO A 37 -26.48 0.95 15.44
C PRO A 37 -27.56 1.95 15.00
N VAL A 38 -28.00 1.83 13.75
CA VAL A 38 -29.09 2.61 13.16
C VAL A 38 -30.36 2.40 13.99
N GLN A 39 -30.50 3.15 15.08
CA GLN A 39 -31.68 3.21 15.91
C GLN A 39 -32.40 4.52 15.59
N ALA A 40 -33.55 4.34 14.96
CA ALA A 40 -34.47 5.40 14.61
C ALA A 40 -34.97 6.11 15.88
N ALA A 41 -34.60 7.38 16.03
CA ALA A 41 -35.33 8.33 16.86
C ALA A 41 -35.26 9.74 16.24
N ALA A 42 -36.43 10.21 15.81
CA ALA A 42 -36.88 11.54 15.33
C ALA A 42 -35.87 12.61 14.84
N PRO A 43 -36.08 13.21 13.64
CA PRO A 43 -35.21 14.23 13.08
C PRO A 43 -35.56 15.66 13.54
N ALA A 44 -34.55 16.44 13.95
CA ALA A 44 -34.58 17.89 13.85
C ALA A 44 -34.15 18.32 12.41
N PRO A 45 -34.70 19.41 11.84
CA PRO A 45 -34.67 19.61 10.40
C PRO A 45 -33.37 20.28 9.92
N ILE A 46 -32.47 19.52 9.32
CA ILE A 46 -31.44 20.06 8.40
C ILE A 46 -31.70 19.50 7.01
N LYS A 47 -32.72 20.09 6.38
CA LYS A 47 -33.15 19.80 5.00
C LYS A 47 -32.13 20.36 4.01
N ARG A 48 -30.97 19.70 3.80
CA ARG A 48 -30.08 19.95 2.65
C ARG A 48 -29.06 18.84 2.36
N ALA A 49 -28.78 17.92 3.30
CA ALA A 49 -27.75 16.88 3.12
C ALA A 49 -28.23 15.59 2.41
N ARG A 50 -29.55 15.32 2.39
CA ARG A 50 -30.09 14.01 1.98
C ARG A 50 -29.90 13.69 0.48
N HIS A 51 -29.95 14.70 -0.39
CA HIS A 51 -29.74 14.49 -1.83
C HIS A 51 -28.28 14.21 -2.20
N ARG A 52 -27.30 14.71 -1.43
CA ARG A 52 -25.87 14.41 -1.64
C ARG A 52 -25.53 12.99 -1.20
N HIS A 53 -26.13 12.50 -0.12
CA HIS A 53 -25.94 11.12 0.36
C HIS A 53 -26.47 10.06 -0.62
N LEU A 54 -27.61 10.33 -1.29
CA LEU A 54 -28.15 9.41 -2.30
C LEU A 54 -27.24 9.28 -3.53
N TRP A 55 -26.59 10.37 -3.95
CA TRP A 55 -25.59 10.33 -5.02
C TRP A 55 -24.28 9.65 -4.57
N ALA A 56 -23.86 9.85 -3.32
CA ALA A 56 -22.70 9.17 -2.76
C ALA A 56 -22.90 7.65 -2.65
N MET A 57 -24.11 7.18 -2.31
CA MET A 57 -24.42 5.74 -2.29
C MET A 57 -24.44 5.11 -3.69
N ALA A 58 -24.99 5.81 -4.69
CA ALA A 58 -24.96 5.34 -6.07
C ALA A 58 -23.52 5.25 -6.63
N ALA A 59 -22.66 6.22 -6.31
CA ALA A 59 -21.24 6.17 -6.66
C ALA A 59 -20.49 5.02 -5.98
N GLY A 60 -20.83 4.70 -4.72
CA GLY A 60 -20.25 3.58 -3.98
C GLY A 60 -20.56 2.23 -4.63
N PHE A 61 -21.82 1.98 -5.00
CA PHE A 61 -22.20 0.73 -5.67
C PHE A 61 -21.56 0.58 -7.06
N ALA A 62 -21.47 1.68 -7.83
CA ALA A 62 -20.76 1.67 -9.11
C ALA A 62 -19.27 1.37 -8.93
N ALA A 63 -18.61 1.94 -7.92
CA ALA A 63 -17.20 1.68 -7.62
C ALA A 63 -16.95 0.21 -7.24
N VAL A 64 -17.82 -0.40 -6.41
CA VAL A 64 -17.72 -1.81 -6.03
C VAL A 64 -17.97 -2.74 -7.22
N ALA A 65 -18.93 -2.42 -8.08
CA ALA A 65 -19.21 -3.21 -9.29
C ALA A 65 -18.04 -3.14 -10.30
N VAL A 66 -17.41 -1.98 -10.47
CA VAL A 66 -16.21 -1.82 -11.31
C VAL A 66 -15.00 -2.53 -10.71
N LEU A 67 -14.82 -2.51 -9.38
CA LEU A 67 -13.75 -3.24 -8.70
C LEU A 67 -13.94 -4.76 -8.81
N ALA A 68 -15.14 -5.27 -8.54
CA ALA A 68 -15.45 -6.69 -8.64
C ALA A 68 -15.34 -7.19 -10.10
N GLY A 69 -15.90 -6.45 -11.05
CA GLY A 69 -15.79 -6.76 -12.48
C GLY A 69 -14.35 -6.68 -12.99
N GLY A 70 -13.60 -5.66 -12.57
CA GLY A 70 -12.20 -5.48 -12.93
C GLY A 70 -11.26 -6.56 -12.38
N VAL A 71 -11.50 -7.04 -11.15
CA VAL A 71 -10.72 -8.14 -10.55
C VAL A 71 -11.00 -9.46 -11.29
N VAL A 72 -12.26 -9.79 -11.58
CA VAL A 72 -12.63 -11.00 -12.32
C VAL A 72 -12.11 -10.95 -13.76
N TRP A 73 -12.18 -9.80 -14.42
CA TRP A 73 -11.63 -9.63 -15.76
C TRP A 73 -10.11 -9.74 -15.77
N ARG A 74 -9.41 -9.17 -14.78
CA ARG A 74 -7.95 -9.32 -14.64
C ARG A 74 -7.54 -10.76 -14.35
N MET A 75 -8.35 -11.54 -13.64
CA MET A 75 -8.08 -12.96 -13.42
C MET A 75 -8.25 -13.80 -14.69
N HIS A 76 -9.24 -13.49 -15.54
CA HIS A 76 -9.44 -14.18 -16.82
C HIS A 76 -8.53 -13.66 -17.95
N ALA A 77 -8.08 -12.41 -17.89
CA ALA A 77 -7.19 -11.80 -18.89
C ALA A 77 -5.70 -12.03 -18.60
N ILE A 78 -5.35 -12.78 -17.56
CA ILE A 78 -4.02 -13.38 -17.45
C ILE A 78 -4.05 -14.64 -18.32
N PRO A 79 -3.47 -14.63 -19.54
CA PRO A 79 -3.23 -15.88 -20.25
C PRO A 79 -2.40 -16.77 -19.33
N GLN A 80 -2.95 -17.94 -19.01
CA GLN A 80 -2.24 -19.02 -18.37
C GLN A 80 -1.26 -19.58 -19.40
N ASN A 81 -0.20 -18.84 -19.71
CA ASN A 81 0.95 -19.41 -20.38
C ASN A 81 1.66 -20.27 -19.34
N PRO A 82 1.70 -21.60 -19.50
CA PRO A 82 2.60 -22.40 -18.70
C PRO A 82 4.04 -21.94 -19.03
N PRO A 83 4.88 -21.59 -18.05
CA PRO A 83 6.30 -21.45 -18.33
C PRO A 83 6.86 -22.85 -18.57
N SER A 84 6.88 -23.24 -19.85
CA SER A 84 7.77 -24.26 -20.37
C SER A 84 9.21 -23.76 -20.22
N GLY A 85 9.98 -24.41 -19.36
CA GLY A 85 11.44 -24.31 -19.34
C GLY A 85 12.03 -23.96 -17.97
N PRO A 86 13.06 -24.67 -17.53
CA PRO A 86 13.78 -24.33 -16.31
C PRO A 86 14.56 -23.04 -16.55
N ILE A 87 14.00 -21.91 -16.13
CA ILE A 87 14.80 -20.69 -16.01
C ILE A 87 15.58 -20.84 -14.72
N THR A 88 16.83 -21.27 -14.85
CA THR A 88 17.85 -21.09 -13.82
C THR A 88 18.11 -19.59 -13.68
N ALA A 89 17.20 -18.89 -13.00
CA ALA A 89 17.41 -17.51 -12.61
C ALA A 89 18.54 -17.54 -11.58
N GLN A 90 19.74 -17.14 -12.00
CA GLN A 90 20.79 -16.80 -11.06
C GLN A 90 20.22 -15.75 -10.12
N ILE A 91 19.98 -16.17 -8.88
CA ILE A 91 19.49 -15.33 -7.81
C ILE A 91 20.64 -14.39 -7.49
N ASP A 92 20.66 -13.23 -8.13
CA ASP A 92 21.55 -12.15 -7.75
C ASP A 92 21.10 -11.70 -6.35
N THR A 93 21.80 -12.19 -5.33
CA THR A 93 21.52 -11.94 -3.91
C THR A 93 21.95 -10.54 -3.48
N SER A 94 22.47 -9.74 -4.41
CA SER A 94 22.94 -8.40 -4.11
C SER A 94 21.76 -7.49 -3.76
N PRO A 95 21.77 -6.84 -2.58
CA PRO A 95 20.69 -5.97 -2.15
C PRO A 95 20.54 -4.81 -3.13
N TRP A 96 19.36 -4.72 -3.76
CA TRP A 96 19.05 -3.64 -4.68
C TRP A 96 18.90 -2.32 -3.92
N LYS A 97 19.59 -1.28 -4.40
CA LYS A 97 19.54 0.07 -3.82
C LYS A 97 19.08 1.06 -4.89
N PRO A 98 17.82 1.55 -4.82
CA PRO A 98 17.32 2.52 -5.78
C PRO A 98 17.98 3.89 -5.60
N ASN A 99 18.12 4.62 -6.69
CA ASN A 99 18.58 6.02 -6.75
C ASN A 99 17.50 7.00 -6.30
N ASP A 100 16.23 6.67 -6.53
CA ASP A 100 15.10 7.49 -6.05
C ASP A 100 14.91 7.28 -4.52
N PRO A 101 15.06 8.34 -3.69
CA PRO A 101 14.86 8.25 -2.24
C PRO A 101 13.44 7.83 -1.84
N ARG A 102 12.43 8.03 -2.70
CA ARG A 102 11.04 7.62 -2.45
C ARG A 102 10.89 6.10 -2.45
N LEU A 103 11.75 5.39 -3.18
CA LEU A 103 11.74 3.94 -3.29
C LEU A 103 12.68 3.26 -2.28
N ALA A 104 13.54 4.03 -1.59
CA ALA A 104 14.56 3.50 -0.69
C ALA A 104 13.97 2.66 0.46
N GLY A 105 12.88 3.13 1.09
CA GLY A 105 12.21 2.38 2.15
C GLY A 105 11.62 1.06 1.66
N ALA A 106 10.90 1.09 0.52
CA ALA A 106 10.32 -0.11 -0.06
C ALA A 106 11.39 -1.14 -0.48
N ALA A 107 12.53 -0.67 -1.00
CA ALA A 107 13.64 -1.55 -1.37
C ALA A 107 14.28 -2.23 -0.15
N LEU A 108 14.42 -1.51 0.98
CA LEU A 108 14.93 -2.08 2.23
C LEU A 108 14.01 -3.18 2.76
N GLU A 109 12.71 -2.88 2.88
CA GLU A 109 11.69 -3.81 3.39
C GLU A 109 11.57 -5.06 2.51
N LEU A 110 11.53 -4.91 1.18
CA LEU A 110 11.49 -6.04 0.25
C LEU A 110 12.77 -6.89 0.30
N GLY A 111 13.92 -6.24 0.50
CA GLY A 111 15.19 -6.94 0.73
C GLY A 111 15.17 -7.79 2.00
N ALA A 112 14.68 -7.23 3.11
CA ALA A 112 14.52 -7.95 4.37
C ALA A 112 13.53 -9.13 4.24
N ALA A 113 12.34 -8.89 3.68
CA ALA A 113 11.35 -9.92 3.43
C ALA A 113 11.89 -11.06 2.55
N ARG A 114 12.69 -10.74 1.53
CA ARG A 114 13.35 -11.75 0.68
C ARG A 114 14.31 -12.62 1.48
N MET A 115 15.15 -12.02 2.33
CA MET A 115 16.09 -12.77 3.18
C MET A 115 15.35 -13.70 4.14
N GLU A 116 14.27 -13.22 4.78
CA GLU A 116 13.44 -14.04 5.66
C GLU A 116 12.75 -15.19 4.93
N LEU A 117 12.22 -14.94 3.72
CA LEU A 117 11.61 -16.00 2.89
C LEU A 117 12.64 -17.03 2.44
N GLN A 118 13.86 -16.62 2.11
CA GLN A 118 14.95 -17.53 1.79
C GLN A 118 15.35 -18.37 3.01
N GLN A 119 15.39 -17.79 4.20
CA GLN A 119 15.63 -18.52 5.43
C GLN A 119 14.49 -19.51 5.74
N ALA A 120 13.23 -19.09 5.59
CA ALA A 120 12.08 -19.97 5.75
C ALA A 120 12.09 -21.12 4.74
N MET A 121 12.56 -20.87 3.50
CA MET A 121 12.75 -21.92 2.49
C MET A 121 13.81 -22.96 2.87
N GLN A 122 14.84 -22.59 3.66
CA GLN A 122 15.80 -23.57 4.18
C GLN A 122 15.15 -24.53 5.17
N GLN A 123 14.14 -24.06 5.92
CA GLN A 123 13.42 -24.87 6.91
C GLN A 123 12.31 -25.71 6.27
N ALA A 124 11.65 -25.19 5.23
CA ALA A 124 10.55 -25.85 4.53
C ALA A 124 10.69 -25.72 3.00
N PRO A 125 11.62 -26.46 2.38
CA PRO A 125 11.94 -26.31 0.95
C PRO A 125 10.77 -26.67 0.03
N ASP A 126 9.96 -27.64 0.45
CA ASP A 126 8.83 -28.17 -0.33
C ASP A 126 7.53 -27.38 -0.14
N SER A 127 7.57 -26.24 0.55
CA SER A 127 6.37 -25.41 0.76
C SER A 127 6.00 -24.63 -0.50
N PRO A 128 4.89 -24.98 -1.20
CA PRO A 128 4.49 -24.26 -2.39
C PRO A 128 4.01 -22.83 -2.09
N ALA A 129 3.61 -22.55 -0.84
CA ALA A 129 3.19 -21.22 -0.41
C ALA A 129 4.38 -20.26 -0.32
N LEU A 130 5.51 -20.71 0.25
CA LEU A 130 6.73 -19.91 0.36
C LEU A 130 7.30 -19.60 -1.02
N GLN A 131 7.32 -20.58 -1.93
CA GLN A 131 7.78 -20.39 -3.30
C GLN A 131 6.94 -19.34 -4.04
N ARG A 132 5.60 -19.41 -3.92
CA ARG A 132 4.69 -18.41 -4.49
C ARG A 132 4.90 -17.02 -3.89
N LEU A 133 5.16 -16.94 -2.59
CA LEU A 133 5.39 -15.67 -1.91
C LEU A 133 6.73 -15.04 -2.32
N LEU A 134 7.78 -15.85 -2.46
CA LEU A 134 9.07 -15.40 -2.99
C LEU A 134 8.94 -14.86 -4.42
N GLN A 135 8.27 -15.60 -5.31
CA GLN A 135 8.00 -15.15 -6.68
C GLN A 135 7.22 -13.82 -6.75
N ARG A 136 6.25 -13.62 -5.84
CA ARG A 136 5.50 -12.34 -5.75
C ARG A 136 6.40 -11.19 -5.29
N THR A 137 7.27 -11.45 -4.32
CA THR A 137 8.23 -10.47 -3.80
C THR A 137 9.20 -10.05 -4.90
N ASP A 138 9.71 -11.01 -5.68
CA ASP A 138 10.54 -10.76 -6.86
C ASP A 138 9.81 -9.91 -7.92
N ALA A 139 8.55 -10.24 -8.21
CA ALA A 139 7.74 -9.48 -9.15
C ALA A 139 7.47 -8.04 -8.68
N GLN A 140 7.28 -7.82 -7.37
CA GLN A 140 7.15 -6.48 -6.78
C GLN A 140 8.45 -5.68 -6.91
N GLN A 141 9.59 -6.29 -6.59
CA GLN A 141 10.90 -5.66 -6.75
C GLN A 141 11.17 -5.27 -8.22
N ALA A 142 10.81 -6.14 -9.17
CA ALA A 142 10.93 -5.85 -10.59
C ALA A 142 10.06 -4.66 -11.03
N ARG A 143 8.82 -4.55 -10.51
CA ARG A 143 7.94 -3.41 -10.79
C ARG A 143 8.48 -2.10 -10.24
N LEU A 144 9.06 -2.10 -9.03
CA LEU A 144 9.64 -0.90 -8.45
C LEU A 144 10.88 -0.44 -9.24
N ARG A 145 11.72 -1.38 -9.72
CA ARG A 145 12.83 -1.08 -10.64
C ARG A 145 12.34 -0.45 -11.95
N GLU A 146 11.20 -0.90 -12.47
CA GLU A 146 10.63 -0.32 -13.68
C GLU A 146 10.10 1.10 -13.43
N LEU A 147 9.45 1.34 -12.29
CA LEU A 147 9.04 2.68 -11.89
C LEU A 147 10.24 3.63 -11.71
N GLU A 148 11.34 3.14 -11.14
CA GLU A 148 12.59 3.90 -11.01
C GLU A 148 13.13 4.34 -12.37
N LYS A 149 13.17 3.43 -13.36
CA LYS A 149 13.61 3.74 -14.73
C LYS A 149 12.73 4.77 -15.44
N GLN A 150 11.45 4.85 -15.07
CA GLN A 150 10.51 5.80 -15.64
C GLN A 150 10.56 7.17 -14.94
N ALA A 151 11.05 7.22 -13.71
CA ALA A 151 11.12 8.43 -12.89
C ALA A 151 12.48 9.14 -12.94
N GLY A 152 13.52 8.48 -13.45
CA GLY A 152 14.85 9.03 -13.71
C GLY A 152 15.00 9.56 -15.13
#